data_AF-A0A2P7ASI2-F1
#
_entry.id   AF-A0A2P7ASI2-F1
#
_cell.length_a   1.000
_cell.length_b   1.000
_cell.length_c   1.000
_cell.angle_alpha   90.00
_cell.angle_beta   90.00
_cell.angle_gamma   90.00
#
_symmetry.space_group_name_H-M   'P 1'
#
loop_
_entity.id
_entity.type
_entity.pdbx_description
1 polymer ?
#
loop_
_entity_poly.entity_id
_entity_poly.type
_entity_poly.pdbx_seq_one_letter_code
_entity_poly.pdbx_strand_id
1 'polypeptide(L)'
;MAEAKAAARAIGAKLTIASAGLGLVPADMKIPSYNLTVSPGSADSILRKLPPGANAYDWWMEVFSSRQAEAVSTVLQGNSQALLLVSLPHSYLRMLTPLLISLSTANAGRLRIMTASTKVDLAPALKPFLLPYDERLDGPDSPIPGTIGDYAPRALRHFVSNVLLDNPQGNIADHAASVRSRQLEWRIPERKTGKRVGDQEVLKLLRDNWAMANGSSTKLLRVFRDEMNIACEQGRFARLAAIVRNEVATR
;
A
#
# COMPACT_ATOMS: atom_id res chain seq x y z
N MET A 1 4.12 -6.02 -2.13
CA MET A 1 4.95 -6.82 -1.20
C MET A 1 6.43 -6.86 -1.59
N ALA A 2 6.78 -6.93 -2.89
CA ALA A 2 8.17 -6.96 -3.36
C ALA A 2 9.02 -5.79 -2.83
N GLU A 3 8.49 -4.56 -2.90
CA GLU A 3 9.21 -3.36 -2.46
C GLU A 3 9.53 -3.34 -0.96
N ALA A 4 8.59 -3.76 -0.11
CA ALA A 4 8.83 -3.86 1.32
C ALA A 4 9.92 -4.90 1.65
N LYS A 5 9.93 -6.05 0.94
CA LYS A 5 10.99 -7.06 1.07
C LYS A 5 12.34 -6.53 0.60
N ALA A 6 12.36 -5.79 -0.51
CA ALA A 6 13.58 -5.20 -1.03
C ALA A 6 14.14 -4.13 -0.07
N ALA A 7 13.28 -3.27 0.47
CA ALA A 7 13.65 -2.27 1.47
C ALA A 7 14.23 -2.93 2.74
N ALA A 8 13.54 -3.94 3.30
CA ALA A 8 14.03 -4.65 4.48
C ALA A 8 15.40 -5.31 4.24
N ARG A 9 15.60 -5.97 3.09
CA ARG A 9 16.90 -6.56 2.73
C ARG A 9 18.02 -5.53 2.62
N ALA A 10 17.73 -4.34 2.07
CA ALA A 10 18.74 -3.30 1.86
C ALA A 10 19.38 -2.80 3.17
N ILE A 11 18.69 -2.93 4.30
CA ILE A 11 19.17 -2.49 5.62
C ILE A 11 19.22 -3.63 6.65
N GLY A 12 19.10 -4.89 6.20
CA GLY A 12 19.08 -6.05 7.10
C GLY A 12 17.97 -6.02 8.16
N ALA A 13 16.84 -5.35 7.89
CA ALA A 13 15.77 -5.16 8.86
C ALA A 13 14.82 -6.37 8.95
N LYS A 14 14.25 -6.59 10.13
CA LYS A 14 13.13 -7.51 10.32
C LYS A 14 11.88 -6.95 9.68
N LEU A 15 11.27 -7.68 8.74
CA LEU A 15 10.02 -7.29 8.10
C LEU A 15 8.83 -8.01 8.74
N THR A 16 7.89 -7.21 9.23
CA THR A 16 6.62 -7.66 9.80
C THR A 16 5.46 -7.14 8.96
N ILE A 17 4.45 -7.98 8.76
CA ILE A 17 3.27 -7.71 7.97
C ILE A 17 2.07 -7.51 8.90
N ALA A 18 1.35 -6.40 8.74
CA ALA A 18 0.06 -6.21 9.37
C ALA A 18 -1.00 -6.98 8.58
N SER A 19 -1.58 -7.98 9.23
CA SER A 19 -2.64 -8.84 8.72
C SER A 19 -3.93 -8.54 9.48
N ALA A 20 -5.01 -8.30 8.75
CA ALA A 20 -6.32 -8.13 9.36
C ALA A 20 -6.85 -9.42 10.05
N GLY A 21 -6.30 -10.61 9.75
CA GLY A 21 -6.76 -11.87 10.35
C GLY A 21 -5.78 -12.49 11.36
N LEU A 22 -4.51 -12.06 11.37
CA LEU A 22 -3.44 -12.69 12.16
C LEU A 22 -2.60 -11.68 12.97
N GLY A 23 -2.94 -10.39 12.90
CA GLY A 23 -2.21 -9.34 13.63
C GLY A 23 -0.88 -9.02 12.97
N LEU A 24 0.21 -8.99 13.73
CA LEU A 24 1.56 -8.76 13.21
C LEU A 24 2.29 -10.09 12.98
N VAL A 25 2.60 -10.41 11.73
CA VAL A 25 3.28 -11.67 11.36
C VAL A 25 4.61 -11.42 10.66
N PRO A 26 5.67 -12.21 10.92
CA PRO A 26 6.91 -12.15 10.14
C PRO A 26 6.67 -12.41 8.65
N ALA A 27 7.44 -11.76 7.78
CA ALA A 27 7.25 -11.86 6.33
C ALA A 27 7.56 -13.23 5.71
N ASP A 28 8.24 -14.10 6.45
CA ASP A 28 8.61 -15.48 6.11
C ASP A 28 7.70 -16.53 6.78
N MET A 29 6.79 -16.11 7.66
CA MET A 29 5.84 -17.01 8.30
C MET A 29 4.88 -17.60 7.27
N LYS A 30 4.81 -18.95 7.21
CA LYS A 30 3.79 -19.64 6.42
C LYS A 30 2.44 -19.49 7.11
N ILE A 31 1.45 -19.00 6.37
CA ILE A 31 0.09 -18.78 6.86
C ILE A 31 -0.92 -19.46 5.93
N PRO A 32 -2.09 -19.89 6.43
CA PRO A 32 -3.16 -20.38 5.57
C PRO A 32 -3.60 -19.32 4.56
N SER A 33 -4.12 -19.76 3.41
CA SER A 33 -4.76 -18.84 2.47
C SER A 33 -6.09 -18.35 3.03
N TYR A 34 -6.28 -17.04 3.07
CA TYR A 34 -7.55 -16.41 3.43
C TYR A 34 -7.71 -15.09 2.67
N ASN A 35 -8.93 -14.58 2.65
CA ASN A 35 -9.25 -13.26 2.12
C ASN A 35 -10.03 -12.49 3.19
N LEU A 36 -9.36 -11.52 3.82
CA LEU A 36 -9.93 -10.68 4.87
C LEU A 36 -9.24 -9.32 4.84
N THR A 37 -10.04 -8.25 4.86
CA THR A 37 -9.53 -6.87 4.83
C THR A 37 -10.29 -5.97 5.80
N VAL A 38 -9.71 -4.80 6.09
CA VAL A 38 -10.35 -3.68 6.81
C VAL A 38 -10.66 -2.50 5.88
N SER A 39 -10.45 -2.66 4.57
CA SER A 39 -10.84 -1.64 3.61
C SER A 39 -12.37 -1.65 3.41
N PRO A 40 -13.04 -0.49 3.44
CA PRO A 40 -14.48 -0.40 3.19
C PRO A 40 -14.79 -0.77 1.73
N GLY A 41 -15.97 -1.33 1.48
CA GLY A 41 -16.47 -1.63 0.14
C GLY A 41 -16.15 -3.04 -0.40
N SER A 42 -15.19 -3.76 0.20
CA SER A 42 -14.97 -5.18 -0.13
C SER A 42 -16.03 -6.08 0.51
N ALA A 43 -16.44 -7.15 -0.19
CA ALA A 43 -17.24 -8.23 0.40
C ALA A 43 -16.48 -8.97 1.52
N ASP A 44 -15.15 -8.97 1.42
CA ASP A 44 -14.23 -9.60 2.38
C ASP A 44 -13.84 -8.65 3.53
N SER A 45 -14.50 -7.50 3.63
CA SER A 45 -14.25 -6.53 4.69
C SER A 45 -14.85 -7.00 6.01
N ILE A 46 -14.01 -7.15 7.05
CA ILE A 46 -14.48 -7.54 8.38
C ILE A 46 -15.41 -6.49 9.01
N LEU A 47 -15.32 -5.22 8.57
CA LEU A 47 -16.10 -4.12 9.11
C LEU A 47 -17.61 -4.36 9.05
N ARG A 48 -18.09 -5.14 8.07
CA ARG A 48 -19.52 -5.49 7.93
C ARG A 48 -19.96 -6.62 8.86
N LYS A 49 -19.01 -7.31 9.49
CA LYS A 49 -19.23 -8.44 10.39
C LYS A 49 -19.04 -8.06 11.86
N LEU A 50 -18.68 -6.80 12.14
CA LEU A 50 -18.50 -6.31 13.50
C LEU A 50 -19.87 -6.04 14.15
N PRO A 51 -19.98 -6.25 15.47
CA PRO A 51 -21.16 -5.83 16.22
C PRO A 51 -21.44 -4.33 16.04
N PRO A 52 -22.70 -3.88 16.17
CA PRO A 52 -23.03 -2.46 16.16
C PRO A 52 -22.17 -1.66 17.15
N GLY A 53 -21.59 -0.55 16.68
CA GLY A 53 -20.71 0.31 17.49
C GLY A 53 -19.23 -0.09 17.51
N ALA A 54 -18.89 -1.34 17.15
CA ALA A 54 -17.51 -1.77 17.03
C ALA A 54 -16.87 -1.24 15.73
N ASN A 55 -15.56 -1.03 15.79
CA ASN A 55 -14.77 -0.46 14.71
C ASN A 55 -13.52 -1.30 14.40
N ALA A 56 -12.74 -0.89 13.40
CA ALA A 56 -11.56 -1.63 12.95
C ALA A 56 -10.51 -1.85 14.06
N TYR A 57 -10.36 -0.91 14.99
CA TYR A 57 -9.45 -1.04 16.11
C TYR A 57 -9.93 -2.08 17.12
N ASP A 58 -11.24 -2.13 17.42
CA ASP A 58 -11.78 -3.14 18.34
C ASP A 58 -11.51 -4.55 17.79
N TRP A 59 -11.70 -4.74 16.48
CA TRP A 59 -11.30 -5.97 15.80
C TRP A 59 -9.80 -6.27 15.91
N TRP A 60 -8.95 -5.26 15.72
CA TRP A 60 -7.51 -5.43 15.85
C TRP A 60 -7.12 -5.91 17.24
N MET A 61 -7.76 -5.40 18.30
CA MET A 61 -7.47 -5.81 19.67
C MET A 61 -7.82 -7.27 19.95
N GLU A 62 -8.81 -7.83 19.26
CA GLU A 62 -9.14 -9.26 19.36
C GLU A 62 -8.14 -10.16 18.62
N VAL A 63 -7.59 -9.67 17.50
CA VAL A 63 -6.66 -10.45 16.66
C VAL A 63 -5.20 -10.28 17.12
N PHE A 64 -4.87 -9.12 17.67
CA PHE A 64 -3.52 -8.74 18.06
C PHE A 64 -3.21 -9.16 19.50
N SER A 65 -2.34 -10.16 19.65
CA SER A 65 -1.98 -10.69 20.95
C SER A 65 -0.97 -9.82 21.71
N SER A 66 -1.02 -9.88 23.04
CA SER A 66 -0.02 -9.26 23.93
C SER A 66 1.41 -9.70 23.60
N ARG A 67 1.60 -10.97 23.22
CA ARG A 67 2.89 -11.52 22.78
C ARG A 67 3.43 -10.82 21.53
N GLN A 68 2.58 -10.45 20.58
CA GLN A 68 3.00 -9.69 19.40
C GLN A 68 3.38 -8.25 19.77
N ALA A 69 2.67 -7.62 20.70
CA ALA A 69 3.01 -6.30 21.23
C ALA A 69 4.37 -6.29 21.95
N GLU A 70 4.61 -7.30 22.77
CA GLU A 70 5.87 -7.50 23.48
C GLU A 70 7.02 -7.71 22.51
N ALA A 71 6.85 -8.58 21.50
CA ALA A 71 7.89 -8.83 20.50
C ALA A 71 8.36 -7.57 19.77
N VAL A 72 7.43 -6.65 19.43
CA VAL A 72 7.79 -5.35 18.82
C VAL A 72 8.52 -4.47 19.84
N SER A 73 8.01 -4.40 21.06
CA SER A 73 8.60 -3.59 22.13
C SER A 73 10.01 -4.05 22.49
N THR A 74 10.24 -5.36 22.64
CA THR A 74 11.56 -5.93 22.93
C THR A 74 12.59 -5.58 21.87
N VAL A 75 12.22 -5.61 20.59
CA VAL A 75 13.13 -5.22 19.50
C VAL A 75 13.52 -3.75 19.59
N LEU A 76 12.58 -2.85 19.91
CA LEU A 76 12.85 -1.42 20.04
C LEU A 76 13.60 -1.06 21.33
N GLN A 77 13.40 -1.83 22.40
CA GLN A 77 14.10 -1.63 23.68
C GLN A 77 15.52 -2.19 23.64
N GLY A 78 15.74 -3.33 22.99
CA GLY A 78 17.05 -3.97 22.86
C GLY A 78 18.05 -3.22 21.99
N ASN A 79 17.60 -2.20 21.24
CA ASN A 79 18.47 -1.34 20.44
C ASN A 79 17.96 0.11 20.46
N SER A 80 18.67 0.98 21.18
CA SER A 80 18.31 2.41 21.30
C SER A 80 18.32 3.15 19.97
N GLN A 81 19.06 2.66 18.97
CA GLN A 81 19.15 3.23 17.63
C GLN A 81 18.16 2.61 16.63
N ALA A 82 17.36 1.62 17.03
CA ALA A 82 16.40 0.98 16.12
C ALA A 82 15.28 1.94 15.71
N LEU A 83 14.97 1.95 14.40
CA LEU A 83 13.85 2.70 13.86
C LEU A 83 12.66 1.77 13.55
N LEU A 84 11.45 2.25 13.80
CA LEU A 84 10.23 1.60 13.35
C LEU A 84 9.74 2.28 12.07
N LEU A 85 9.83 1.57 10.94
CA LEU A 85 9.35 2.04 9.64
C LEU A 85 7.97 1.45 9.36
N VAL A 86 6.94 2.29 9.32
CA VAL A 86 5.55 1.89 9.10
C VAL A 86 5.11 2.27 7.69
N SER A 87 4.88 1.26 6.88
CA SER A 87 4.47 1.38 5.48
C SER A 87 3.12 0.72 5.30
N LEU A 88 2.04 1.48 5.49
CA LEU A 88 0.68 0.94 5.53
C LEU A 88 -0.30 1.83 4.77
N PRO A 89 -1.30 1.25 4.08
CA PRO A 89 -2.42 2.02 3.57
C PRO A 89 -3.22 2.62 4.73
N HIS A 90 -3.98 3.68 4.44
CA HIS A 90 -4.73 4.44 5.44
C HIS A 90 -5.66 3.58 6.33
N SER A 91 -6.36 2.61 5.75
CA SER A 91 -7.27 1.73 6.50
C SER A 91 -6.55 0.94 7.60
N TYR A 92 -5.34 0.46 7.31
CA TYR A 92 -4.51 -0.23 8.29
C TYR A 92 -3.87 0.73 9.29
N LEU A 93 -3.46 1.95 8.88
CA LEU A 93 -2.97 2.95 9.83
C LEU A 93 -4.04 3.33 10.87
N ARG A 94 -5.29 3.52 10.44
CA ARG A 94 -6.41 3.77 11.36
C ARG A 94 -6.61 2.62 12.34
N MET A 95 -6.65 1.39 11.83
CA MET A 95 -6.76 0.18 12.65
C MET A 95 -5.65 0.08 13.70
N LEU A 96 -4.41 0.37 13.33
CA LEU A 96 -3.23 0.27 14.21
C LEU A 96 -2.97 1.54 15.03
N THR A 97 -3.82 2.56 14.98
CA THR A 97 -3.52 3.88 15.55
C THR A 97 -3.15 3.82 17.04
N PRO A 98 -3.90 3.13 17.93
CA PRO A 98 -3.56 3.13 19.36
C PRO A 98 -2.24 2.42 19.67
N LEU A 99 -1.94 1.33 18.95
CA LEU A 99 -0.64 0.65 19.03
C LEU A 99 0.50 1.58 18.60
N LEU A 100 0.34 2.28 17.47
CA LEU A 100 1.36 3.20 16.96
C LEU A 100 1.57 4.39 17.91
N ILE A 101 0.50 4.91 18.53
CA ILE A 101 0.61 5.96 19.55
C ILE A 101 1.41 5.46 20.74
N SER A 102 1.04 4.30 21.30
CA SER A 102 1.76 3.69 22.42
C SER A 102 3.25 3.50 22.12
N LEU A 103 3.57 2.95 20.94
CA LEU A 103 4.96 2.78 20.50
C LEU A 103 5.67 4.11 20.29
N SER A 104 4.99 5.13 19.76
CA SER A 104 5.59 6.45 19.53
C SER A 104 5.92 7.19 20.84
N THR A 105 5.10 7.04 21.88
CA THR A 105 5.34 7.63 23.20
C THR A 105 6.52 6.96 23.89
N ALA A 106 6.58 5.62 23.86
CA ALA A 106 7.69 4.87 24.46
C ALA A 106 9.03 5.04 23.71
N ASN A 107 8.96 5.36 22.41
CA ASN A 107 10.11 5.36 21.51
C ASN A 107 10.17 6.66 20.69
N ALA A 108 10.04 7.80 21.37
CA ALA A 108 9.95 9.12 20.76
C ALA A 108 11.06 9.35 19.72
N GLY A 109 10.68 9.88 18.56
CA GLY A 109 11.60 10.15 17.44
C GLY A 109 12.05 8.92 16.65
N ARG A 110 11.62 7.69 17.02
CA ARG A 110 12.04 6.44 16.34
C ARG A 110 11.04 5.93 15.30
N LEU A 111 9.85 6.52 15.20
CA LEU A 111 8.81 6.15 14.26
C LEU A 111 8.88 6.96 12.96
N ARG A 112 8.80 6.28 11.80
CA ARG A 112 8.61 6.88 10.47
C ARG A 112 7.40 6.25 9.80
N ILE A 113 6.44 7.05 9.35
CA ILE A 113 5.21 6.59 8.71
C ILE A 113 5.22 7.00 7.23
N MET A 114 4.91 6.06 6.34
CA MET A 114 4.69 6.30 4.91
C MET A 114 3.32 5.72 4.52
N THR A 115 2.50 6.54 3.86
CA THR A 115 1.17 6.14 3.38
C THR A 115 0.75 6.93 2.15
N ALA A 116 -0.30 6.47 1.47
CA ALA A 116 -0.67 6.86 0.10
C ALA A 116 -1.27 8.26 -0.10
N SER A 117 -1.09 9.19 0.84
CA SER A 117 -1.49 10.60 0.68
C SER A 117 -1.08 11.44 1.91
N THR A 118 -0.70 12.69 1.68
CA THR A 118 -0.51 13.70 2.75
C THR A 118 -1.84 14.21 3.32
N LYS A 119 -2.96 13.95 2.64
CA LYS A 119 -4.32 14.29 3.06
C LYS A 119 -4.98 13.18 3.90
N VAL A 120 -4.19 12.20 4.34
CA VAL A 120 -4.69 11.14 5.20
C VAL A 120 -5.08 11.72 6.56
N ASP A 121 -6.30 11.43 6.99
CA ASP A 121 -6.75 11.72 8.35
C ASP A 121 -6.03 10.80 9.35
N LEU A 122 -4.86 11.25 9.79
CA LEU A 122 -4.07 10.63 10.86
C LEU A 122 -4.41 11.26 12.20
N ALA A 123 -4.42 10.43 13.24
CA ALA A 123 -4.50 10.91 14.62
C ALA A 123 -3.43 11.98 14.88
N PRO A 124 -3.75 13.11 15.55
CA PRO A 124 -2.81 14.21 15.77
C PRO A 124 -1.46 13.78 16.33
N ALA A 125 -1.45 12.80 17.24
CA ALA A 125 -0.23 12.25 17.84
C ALA A 125 0.71 11.55 16.84
N LEU A 126 0.18 11.06 15.70
CA LEU A 126 0.97 10.37 14.68
C LEU A 126 1.46 11.29 13.55
N LYS A 127 0.86 12.48 13.40
CA LYS A 127 1.21 13.44 12.34
C LYS A 127 2.70 13.82 12.32
N PRO A 128 3.37 14.03 13.47
CA PRO A 128 4.81 14.36 13.49
C PRO A 128 5.72 13.28 12.89
N PHE A 129 5.24 12.03 12.78
CA PHE A 129 6.01 10.91 12.25
C PHE A 129 5.72 10.61 10.78
N LEU A 130 4.78 11.33 10.16
CA LEU A 130 4.45 11.15 8.74
C LEU A 130 5.55 11.76 7.87
N LEU A 131 6.18 10.92 7.04
CA LEU A 131 7.09 11.39 6.01
C LEU A 131 6.30 12.02 4.85
N PRO A 132 6.74 13.17 4.32
CA PRO A 132 5.95 14.01 3.42
C PRO A 132 5.95 13.51 1.96
N TYR A 133 5.67 12.23 1.75
CA TYR A 133 5.46 11.68 0.40
C TYR A 133 4.13 12.14 -0.16
N ASP A 134 4.14 12.72 -1.37
CA ASP A 134 2.96 13.12 -2.10
C ASP A 134 2.85 12.40 -3.47
N GLU A 135 1.82 12.74 -4.23
CA GLU A 135 1.49 12.11 -5.51
C GLU A 135 2.63 12.15 -6.55
N ARG A 136 3.65 13.00 -6.38
CA ARG A 136 4.84 13.00 -7.23
C ARG A 136 5.63 11.70 -7.20
N LEU A 137 5.50 10.88 -6.14
CA LEU A 137 6.09 9.53 -6.12
C LEU A 137 5.54 8.65 -7.26
N ASP A 138 4.32 8.93 -7.72
CA ASP A 138 3.69 8.26 -8.86
C ASP A 138 3.91 9.01 -10.18
N GLY A 139 4.64 10.13 -10.13
CA GLY A 139 4.96 11.00 -11.24
C GLY A 139 5.93 10.37 -12.25
N PRO A 140 5.98 10.91 -13.47
CA PRO A 140 6.81 10.37 -14.56
C PRO A 140 8.31 10.45 -14.28
N ASP A 141 8.75 11.36 -13.41
CA ASP A 141 10.17 11.55 -13.07
C ASP A 141 10.58 10.82 -11.79
N SER A 142 9.62 10.16 -11.11
CA SER A 142 9.93 9.31 -9.97
C SER A 142 10.81 8.14 -10.42
N PRO A 143 11.82 7.74 -9.63
CA PRO A 143 12.60 6.53 -9.92
C PRO A 143 11.79 5.25 -9.68
N ILE A 144 10.63 5.35 -9.03
CA ILE A 144 9.79 4.21 -8.64
C ILE A 144 8.29 4.53 -8.80
N PRO A 145 7.84 4.89 -10.02
CA PRO A 145 6.43 5.16 -10.27
C PRO A 145 5.61 3.88 -10.12
N GLY A 146 4.32 4.00 -9.85
CA GLY A 146 3.48 2.83 -9.68
C GLY A 146 2.02 3.19 -9.43
N THR A 147 1.31 2.31 -8.73
CA THR A 147 -0.12 2.45 -8.48
C THR A 147 -0.39 2.86 -7.04
N ILE A 148 -1.60 3.35 -6.76
CA ILE A 148 -1.98 3.66 -5.38
C ILE A 148 -1.92 2.43 -4.45
N GLY A 149 -2.14 1.22 -4.99
CA GLY A 149 -2.17 -0.03 -4.22
C GLY A 149 -0.80 -0.46 -3.68
N ASP A 150 0.28 -0.05 -4.33
CA ASP A 150 1.66 -0.32 -3.91
C ASP A 150 2.41 0.95 -3.47
N TYR A 151 1.72 2.08 -3.34
CA TYR A 151 2.32 3.35 -2.95
C TYR A 151 3.09 3.27 -1.64
N ALA A 152 2.45 2.80 -0.56
CA ALA A 152 3.10 2.76 0.76
C ALA A 152 4.42 1.96 0.72
N PRO A 153 4.48 0.72 0.18
CA PRO A 153 5.72 -0.02 0.12
C PRO A 153 6.74 0.55 -0.88
N ARG A 154 6.33 1.26 -1.95
CA ARG A 154 7.25 2.02 -2.81
C ARG A 154 7.86 3.22 -2.09
N ALA A 155 7.06 3.97 -1.33
CA ALA A 155 7.53 5.06 -0.50
C ALA A 155 8.56 4.56 0.54
N LEU A 156 8.32 3.37 1.13
CA LEU A 156 9.29 2.70 2.00
C LEU A 156 10.59 2.34 1.26
N ARG A 157 10.49 1.77 0.06
CA ARG A 157 11.66 1.43 -0.75
C ARG A 157 12.50 2.66 -1.07
N HIS A 158 11.87 3.72 -1.55
CA HIS A 158 12.55 4.98 -1.83
C HIS A 158 13.16 5.58 -0.57
N PHE A 159 12.39 5.64 0.53
CA PHE A 159 12.89 6.16 1.81
C PHE A 159 14.15 5.42 2.26
N VAL A 160 14.11 4.09 2.28
CA VAL A 160 15.26 3.30 2.70
C VAL A 160 16.45 3.54 1.78
N SER A 161 16.24 3.48 0.46
CA SER A 161 17.34 3.45 -0.51
C SER A 161 17.96 4.82 -0.77
N ASN A 162 17.21 5.91 -0.58
CA ASN A 162 17.60 7.26 -1.03
C ASN A 162 17.57 8.30 0.08
N VAL A 163 17.10 7.97 1.28
CA VAL A 163 17.01 8.92 2.39
C VAL A 163 17.67 8.36 3.64
N LEU A 164 17.28 7.16 4.06
CA LEU A 164 17.80 6.55 5.27
C LEU A 164 19.26 6.12 5.11
N LEU A 165 19.64 5.51 3.97
CA LEU A 165 21.03 5.12 3.75
C LEU A 165 21.98 6.33 3.61
N ASP A 166 21.50 7.44 3.05
CA ASP A 166 22.27 8.69 2.92
C ASP A 166 22.44 9.40 4.28
N ASN A 167 21.46 9.26 5.18
CA ASN A 167 21.51 9.82 6.52
C ASN A 167 20.93 8.86 7.58
N PRO A 168 21.68 7.81 7.98
CA PRO A 168 21.17 6.76 8.88
C PRO A 168 20.83 7.25 10.28
N GLN A 169 21.53 8.29 10.75
CA GLN A 169 21.35 8.90 12.07
C GLN A 169 20.44 10.13 12.06
N GLY A 170 19.86 10.46 10.89
CA GLY A 170 18.96 11.58 10.74
C GLY A 170 17.73 11.46 11.63
N ASN A 171 17.34 12.57 12.24
CA ASN A 171 16.07 12.65 12.93
C ASN A 171 14.91 12.72 11.91
N ILE A 172 13.67 12.69 12.41
CA ILE A 172 12.48 12.73 11.54
C ILE A 172 12.40 14.00 10.68
N ALA A 173 12.87 15.14 11.18
CA ALA A 173 12.87 16.40 10.43
C ALA A 173 13.91 16.39 9.30
N ASP A 174 15.10 15.84 9.54
CA ASP A 174 16.15 15.67 8.53
C ASP A 174 15.65 14.75 7.41
N HIS A 175 15.06 13.62 7.80
CA HIS A 175 14.45 12.66 6.88
C HIS A 175 13.31 13.29 6.07
N ALA A 176 12.43 14.05 6.71
CA ALA A 176 11.34 14.76 6.04
C ALA A 176 11.83 15.86 5.08
N ALA A 177 12.89 16.58 5.44
CA ALA A 177 13.52 17.58 4.57
C ALA A 177 14.11 16.93 3.32
N SER A 178 14.84 15.81 3.47
CA SER A 178 15.40 15.06 2.34
C SER A 178 14.32 14.52 1.40
N VAL A 179 13.24 13.94 1.94
CA VAL A 179 12.06 13.49 1.14
C VAL A 179 11.44 14.64 0.35
N ARG A 180 11.28 15.82 0.97
CA ARG A 180 10.76 17.01 0.26
C ARG A 180 11.69 17.46 -0.86
N SER A 181 12.98 17.62 -0.56
CA SER A 181 13.97 18.06 -1.54
C SER A 181 13.99 17.17 -2.78
N ARG A 182 13.93 15.85 -2.59
CA ARG A 182 13.92 14.87 -3.69
C ARG A 182 12.66 14.95 -4.55
N GLN A 183 11.50 15.12 -3.92
CA GLN A 183 10.25 15.22 -4.65
C GLN A 183 10.10 16.53 -5.43
N LEU A 184 10.80 17.62 -5.05
CA LEU A 184 10.72 18.88 -5.80
C LEU A 184 11.16 18.75 -7.26
N GLU A 185 12.02 17.78 -7.55
CA GLU A 185 12.49 17.48 -8.90
C GLU A 185 11.46 16.68 -9.73
N TRP A 186 10.40 16.17 -9.10
CA TRP A 186 9.44 15.29 -9.75
C TRP A 186 8.14 16.01 -10.10
N ARG A 187 7.66 15.81 -11.32
CA ARG A 187 6.34 16.29 -11.72
C ARG A 187 5.24 15.46 -11.07
N ILE A 188 4.13 16.13 -10.78
CA ILE A 188 2.88 15.48 -10.37
C ILE A 188 2.37 14.64 -11.56
N PRO A 189 1.88 13.40 -11.34
CA PRO A 189 1.32 12.59 -12.41
C PRO A 189 0.07 13.23 -13.00
N GLU A 190 0.00 13.27 -14.34
CA GLU A 190 -1.23 13.65 -15.04
C GLU A 190 -2.26 12.51 -14.94
N ARG A 191 -3.33 12.76 -14.17
CA ARG A 191 -4.44 11.81 -14.10
C ARG A 191 -5.36 12.02 -15.28
N LYS A 192 -5.25 11.17 -16.31
CA LYS A 192 -6.27 11.11 -17.37
C LYS A 192 -7.58 10.63 -16.75
N THR A 193 -8.61 11.48 -16.76
CA THR A 193 -9.97 11.11 -16.35
C THR A 193 -10.55 10.19 -17.42
N GLY A 194 -10.21 8.91 -17.35
CA GLY A 194 -10.73 7.94 -18.30
C GLY A 194 -12.24 7.79 -18.15
N LYS A 195 -12.97 7.59 -19.26
CA LYS A 195 -14.40 7.29 -19.24
C LYS A 195 -14.61 5.98 -18.46
N ARG A 196 -15.42 6.02 -17.39
CA ARG A 196 -15.90 4.81 -16.74
C ARG A 196 -16.94 4.16 -17.66
N VAL A 197 -16.69 2.93 -18.05
CA VAL A 197 -17.60 2.11 -18.88
C VAL A 197 -18.04 0.88 -18.08
N GLY A 198 -19.30 0.46 -18.26
CA GLY A 198 -19.90 -0.69 -17.56
C GLY A 198 -19.40 -2.04 -18.10
N ASP A 199 -19.66 -3.14 -17.39
CA ASP A 199 -19.12 -4.47 -17.77
C ASP A 199 -19.58 -4.89 -19.16
N GLN A 200 -20.82 -4.59 -19.52
CA GLN A 200 -21.38 -4.87 -20.86
C GLN A 200 -20.65 -4.10 -21.97
N GLU A 201 -20.34 -2.83 -21.73
CA GLU A 201 -19.62 -2.00 -22.71
C GLU A 201 -18.15 -2.44 -22.81
N VAL A 202 -17.51 -2.82 -21.70
CA VAL A 202 -16.15 -3.41 -21.72
C VAL A 202 -16.13 -4.75 -22.46
N LEU A 203 -17.10 -5.63 -22.23
CA LEU A 203 -17.22 -6.91 -22.95
C LEU A 203 -17.43 -6.69 -24.44
N LYS A 204 -18.29 -5.74 -24.83
CA LYS A 204 -18.50 -5.37 -26.23
C LYS A 204 -17.17 -4.93 -26.86
N LEU A 205 -16.49 -3.97 -26.25
CA LEU A 205 -15.21 -3.48 -26.76
C LEU A 205 -14.14 -4.58 -26.82
N LEU A 206 -14.11 -5.47 -25.83
CA LEU A 206 -13.17 -6.60 -25.82
C LEU A 206 -13.40 -7.53 -27.01
N ARG A 207 -14.67 -7.84 -27.33
CA ARG A 207 -15.04 -8.65 -28.49
C ARG A 207 -14.66 -7.95 -29.80
N ASP A 208 -15.00 -6.67 -29.92
CA ASP A 208 -14.78 -5.87 -31.13
C ASP A 208 -13.27 -5.74 -31.46
N ASN A 209 -12.41 -5.75 -30.45
CA ASN A 209 -10.96 -5.56 -30.62
C ASN A 209 -10.13 -6.85 -30.46
N TRP A 210 -10.78 -8.00 -30.19
CA TRP A 210 -10.09 -9.25 -29.79
C TRP A 210 -9.09 -9.75 -30.84
N ALA A 211 -9.53 -9.80 -32.10
CA ALA A 211 -8.74 -10.28 -33.22
C ALA A 211 -7.52 -9.38 -33.50
N MET A 212 -7.71 -8.06 -33.46
CA MET A 212 -6.64 -7.07 -33.68
C MET A 212 -5.51 -7.16 -32.64
N ALA A 213 -5.82 -7.66 -31.44
CA ALA A 213 -4.85 -7.87 -30.39
C ALA A 213 -4.26 -9.30 -30.36
N ASN A 214 -4.57 -10.15 -31.34
CA ASN A 214 -4.18 -11.57 -31.37
C ASN A 214 -4.53 -12.29 -30.04
N GLY A 215 -5.68 -11.97 -29.45
CA GLY A 215 -6.13 -12.55 -28.17
C GLY A 215 -5.33 -12.11 -26.93
N SER A 216 -4.42 -11.14 -27.05
CA SER A 216 -3.64 -10.62 -25.92
C SER A 216 -4.42 -9.61 -25.10
N SER A 217 -4.90 -10.05 -23.93
CA SER A 217 -5.58 -9.18 -22.96
C SER A 217 -4.67 -8.04 -22.46
N THR A 218 -3.37 -8.27 -22.35
CA THR A 218 -2.42 -7.22 -21.94
C THR A 218 -2.29 -6.14 -23.02
N LYS A 219 -2.30 -6.52 -24.31
CA LYS A 219 -2.28 -5.58 -25.43
C LYS A 219 -3.59 -4.78 -25.52
N LEU A 220 -4.74 -5.44 -25.36
CA LEU A 220 -6.04 -4.77 -25.32
C LEU A 220 -6.17 -3.78 -24.17
N LEU A 221 -5.64 -4.11 -23.00
CA LEU A 221 -5.67 -3.20 -21.85
C LEU A 221 -4.89 -1.91 -22.13
N ARG A 222 -3.79 -1.99 -22.89
CA ARG A 222 -3.03 -0.81 -23.34
C ARG A 222 -3.85 0.01 -24.34
N VAL A 223 -4.41 -0.62 -25.38
CA VAL A 223 -5.28 0.07 -26.36
C VAL A 223 -6.43 0.81 -25.64
N PHE A 224 -7.07 0.19 -24.65
CA PHE A 224 -8.21 0.80 -23.96
C PHE A 224 -7.78 2.00 -23.11
N ARG A 225 -6.60 1.95 -22.49
CA ARG A 225 -6.09 3.02 -21.62
C ARG A 225 -5.44 4.15 -22.41
N ASP A 226 -4.61 3.78 -23.37
CA ASP A 226 -3.69 4.68 -24.08
C ASP A 226 -4.37 5.34 -25.28
N GLU A 227 -5.23 4.61 -25.99
CA GLU A 227 -5.90 5.10 -27.21
C GLU A 227 -7.36 5.47 -26.96
N MET A 228 -8.12 4.67 -26.20
CA MET A 228 -9.56 4.87 -25.98
C MET A 228 -9.89 5.66 -24.71
N ASN A 229 -8.90 5.99 -23.88
CA ASN A 229 -9.06 6.70 -22.61
C ASN A 229 -10.16 6.10 -21.69
N ILE A 230 -10.19 4.77 -21.56
CA ILE A 230 -11.15 4.04 -20.73
C ILE A 230 -10.55 3.71 -19.36
N ALA A 231 -11.25 4.13 -18.30
CA ALA A 231 -10.89 3.78 -16.93
C ALA A 231 -11.42 2.37 -16.59
N CYS A 232 -10.56 1.36 -16.69
CA CYS A 232 -10.86 -0.01 -16.27
C CYS A 232 -9.79 -0.55 -15.30
N GLU A 233 -10.22 -1.00 -14.12
CA GLU A 233 -9.36 -1.69 -13.16
C GLU A 233 -8.86 -3.00 -13.74
N GLN A 234 -7.58 -3.30 -13.53
CA GLN A 234 -6.90 -4.42 -14.21
C GLN A 234 -7.52 -5.79 -13.86
N GLY A 235 -7.99 -5.98 -12.63
CA GLY A 235 -8.65 -7.22 -12.19
C GLY A 235 -9.99 -7.47 -12.88
N ARG A 236 -10.83 -6.44 -12.98
CA ARG A 236 -12.08 -6.47 -13.74
C ARG A 236 -11.81 -6.74 -15.22
N PHE A 237 -10.84 -6.06 -15.80
CA PHE A 237 -10.47 -6.27 -17.18
C PHE A 237 -10.01 -7.72 -17.42
N ALA A 238 -9.14 -8.26 -16.55
CA ALA A 238 -8.67 -9.63 -16.65
C ALA A 238 -9.81 -10.65 -16.55
N ARG A 239 -10.77 -10.45 -15.62
CA ARG A 239 -11.97 -11.28 -15.49
C ARG A 239 -12.82 -11.26 -16.76
N LEU A 240 -13.12 -10.07 -17.30
CA LEU A 240 -13.94 -9.93 -18.51
C LEU A 240 -13.23 -10.46 -19.76
N ALA A 241 -11.91 -10.27 -19.87
CA ALA A 241 -11.09 -10.83 -20.94
C ALA A 241 -11.06 -12.37 -20.89
N ALA A 242 -11.12 -12.99 -19.72
CA ALA A 242 -11.22 -14.44 -19.60
C ALA A 242 -12.55 -14.97 -20.16
N ILE A 243 -13.65 -14.25 -19.95
CA ILE A 243 -14.97 -14.59 -20.52
C ILE A 243 -14.89 -14.59 -22.06
N VAL A 244 -14.41 -13.50 -22.66
CA VAL A 244 -14.29 -13.37 -24.13
C VAL A 244 -13.33 -14.42 -24.71
N ARG A 245 -12.23 -14.72 -24.03
CA ARG A 245 -11.32 -15.79 -24.45
C ARG A 245 -12.02 -17.15 -24.54
N ASN A 246 -12.85 -17.49 -23.55
CA ASN A 246 -13.60 -18.74 -23.55
C ASN A 246 -14.66 -18.76 -24.66
N GLU A 247 -15.36 -17.64 -24.91
CA GLU A 247 -16.31 -17.52 -26.02
C GLU A 247 -15.66 -17.79 -27.39
N VAL A 248 -14.44 -17.30 -27.60
CA VAL A 248 -13.69 -17.47 -28.86
C VAL A 248 -13.10 -18.88 -28.98
N ALA A 249 -12.68 -19.50 -27.88
CA ALA A 249 -12.14 -20.86 -27.88
C ALA A 249 -13.20 -21.96 -28.11
N THR A 250 -14.49 -21.63 -27.95
CA THR A 250 -15.62 -22.56 -28.13
C THR A 250 -16.28 -22.42 -29.51
N ARG A 251 -15.70 -21.62 -30.42
CA ARG A 251 -16.12 -21.45 -31.81
C ARG A 251 -15.10 -22.09 -32.74
#